data_AF-A0A955ZJF1-F1
#
_entry.id   AF-A0A955ZJF1-F1
#
_cell.length_a   1.000
_cell.length_b   1.000
_cell.length_c   1.000
_cell.angle_alpha   90.00
_cell.angle_beta   90.00
_cell.angle_gamma   90.00
#
_symmetry.space_group_name_H-M   'P 1'
#
loop_
_entity.id
_entity.type
_entity.pdbx_description
1 polymer ?
#
loop_
_entity_poly.entity_id
_entity_poly.type
_entity_poly.pdbx_seq_one_letter_code
_entity_poly.pdbx_strand_id
1 'polypeptide(L)'
;MSIKKRVLLGTLGIGALLTAFSCNQTDGVGDPCVPESELDPTKNGFAIDEVSVEARSVQCASRLCLVNHFQGRVSCPLGQTAGDGTCLVPGTTEPVTVDVKAWDLDRPADTAVYCSCRCDGPDANARYCDCPDGFSCQPLIDDYGMGQQGLVGSYCVRDGTVYSPTQAGGPTCADMPDDPACAP
;
A
#
# COMPACT_ATOMS: atom_id res chain seq x y z
N MET A 1 67.46 8.29 47.46
CA MET A 1 66.26 7.55 47.92
C MET A 1 65.04 8.42 47.63
N SER A 2 64.46 8.30 46.43
CA SER A 2 63.33 7.40 46.07
C SER A 2 62.03 7.75 46.82
N ILE A 3 61.11 8.55 46.25
CA ILE A 3 59.96 8.19 45.37
C ILE A 3 58.91 7.37 46.18
N LYS A 4 57.63 7.78 46.37
CA LYS A 4 56.53 7.86 45.37
C LYS A 4 55.33 8.67 45.89
N LYS A 5 54.85 9.61 45.06
CA LYS A 5 53.51 10.23 45.10
C LYS A 5 52.43 9.17 44.78
N ARG A 6 51.29 9.20 45.47
CA ARG A 6 50.07 8.49 45.07
C ARG A 6 49.03 9.50 44.60
N VAL A 7 48.83 9.51 43.29
CA VAL A 7 47.71 10.14 42.58
C VAL A 7 46.60 9.08 42.51
N LEU A 8 45.37 9.43 42.86
CA LEU A 8 44.19 8.65 42.49
C LEU A 8 43.25 9.54 41.68
N LEU A 9 43.15 9.20 40.39
CA LEU A 9 42.22 9.70 39.39
C LEU A 9 40.78 9.31 39.78
N GLY A 10 39.88 10.29 39.84
CA GLY A 10 38.44 10.07 39.79
C GLY A 10 37.96 10.08 38.33
N THR A 11 37.45 8.95 37.85
CA THR A 11 36.91 8.76 36.51
C THR A 11 35.58 9.50 36.33
N LEU A 12 35.53 10.46 35.39
CA LEU A 12 34.28 10.96 34.83
C LEU A 12 33.66 9.86 33.94
N GLY A 13 32.49 9.35 34.32
CA GLY A 13 31.67 8.51 33.45
C GLY A 13 30.91 9.38 32.45
N ILE A 14 31.36 9.37 31.19
CA ILE A 14 30.61 9.94 30.06
C ILE A 14 29.65 8.85 29.57
N GLY A 15 28.38 8.95 29.95
CA GLY A 15 27.32 8.12 29.40
C GLY A 15 27.01 8.57 27.98
N ALA A 16 27.42 7.78 26.97
CA ALA A 16 27.05 7.99 25.59
C ALA A 16 25.57 7.60 25.38
N LEU A 17 24.69 8.60 25.24
CA LEU A 17 23.34 8.38 24.73
C LEU A 17 23.44 8.03 23.24
N LEU A 18 23.28 6.75 22.92
CA LEU A 18 23.05 6.26 21.56
C LEU A 18 21.57 6.48 21.23
N THR A 19 21.22 7.64 20.66
CA THR A 19 19.93 7.82 20.00
C THR A 19 19.95 7.02 18.70
N ALA A 20 19.30 5.86 18.70
CA ALA A 20 19.05 5.10 17.49
C ALA A 20 18.16 5.93 16.55
N PHE A 21 18.74 6.44 15.46
CA PHE A 21 17.97 6.91 14.31
C PHE A 21 17.47 5.66 13.58
N SER A 22 16.37 5.09 14.08
CA SER A 22 15.57 4.16 13.27
C SER A 22 15.02 4.95 12.11
N CYS A 23 15.51 4.68 10.89
CA CYS A 23 14.85 5.14 9.67
C CYS A 23 13.44 4.54 9.68
N ASN A 24 12.45 5.36 10.04
CA ASN A 24 11.07 4.92 10.22
C ASN A 24 10.61 4.33 8.89
N GLN A 25 10.38 3.02 8.84
CA GLN A 25 9.99 2.30 7.62
C GLN A 25 8.53 2.59 7.22
N THR A 26 7.91 3.56 7.88
CA THR A 26 6.52 3.97 7.77
C THR A 26 6.32 5.19 6.87
N ASP A 27 7.41 5.79 6.39
CA ASP A 27 7.33 6.95 5.50
C ASP A 27 6.54 6.59 4.24
N GLY A 28 5.52 7.40 3.93
CA GLY A 28 4.66 7.26 2.76
C GLY A 28 3.58 6.18 2.82
N VAL A 29 3.38 5.51 3.96
CA VAL A 29 2.19 4.65 4.13
C VAL A 29 0.93 5.53 4.12
N GLY A 30 -0.01 5.18 3.25
CA GLY A 30 -1.25 5.92 3.01
C GLY A 30 -1.21 6.86 1.80
N ASP A 31 -0.05 7.08 1.18
CA ASP A 31 0.07 7.87 -0.04
C ASP A 31 -0.65 7.16 -1.20
N PRO A 32 -1.32 7.88 -2.11
CA PRO A 32 -1.94 7.27 -3.28
C PRO A 32 -0.88 6.64 -4.18
N CYS A 33 -1.20 5.51 -4.80
CA CYS A 33 -0.37 4.87 -5.81
C CYS A 33 -1.22 4.35 -6.96
N VAL A 34 -0.65 4.38 -8.17
CA VAL A 34 -1.23 3.74 -9.34
C VAL A 34 -0.51 2.42 -9.58
N PRO A 35 -1.19 1.27 -9.55
CA PRO A 35 -0.57 -0.02 -9.83
C PRO A 35 0.11 -0.07 -11.20
N GLU A 36 1.32 -0.61 -11.30
CA GLU A 36 2.10 -0.72 -12.55
C GLU A 36 1.39 -1.55 -13.60
N SER A 37 0.52 -2.48 -13.18
CA SER A 37 -0.37 -3.21 -14.09
C SER A 37 -1.27 -2.29 -14.92
N GLU A 38 -1.58 -1.08 -14.48
CA GLU A 38 -2.32 -0.11 -15.28
C GLU A 38 -1.50 0.48 -16.44
N LEU A 39 -0.19 0.25 -16.50
CA LEU A 39 0.62 0.65 -17.65
C LEU A 39 0.39 -0.24 -18.88
N ASP A 40 -0.31 -1.37 -18.72
CA ASP A 40 -0.74 -2.23 -19.82
C ASP A 40 -2.18 -1.86 -20.27
N PRO A 41 -2.37 -1.39 -21.52
CA PRO A 41 -3.67 -0.97 -22.05
C PRO A 41 -4.68 -2.12 -22.20
N THR A 42 -4.26 -3.37 -21.98
CA THR A 42 -5.11 -4.56 -22.05
C THR A 42 -5.59 -5.03 -20.69
N LYS A 43 -5.24 -4.33 -19.59
CA LYS A 43 -5.72 -4.63 -18.24
C LYS A 43 -7.04 -3.95 -17.95
N ASN A 44 -8.01 -4.75 -17.54
CA ASN A 44 -9.37 -4.34 -17.17
C ASN A 44 -9.46 -3.70 -15.77
N GLY A 45 -8.36 -3.72 -15.02
CA GLY A 45 -8.29 -3.29 -13.62
C GLY A 45 -8.50 -4.43 -12.64
N PHE A 46 -8.87 -4.06 -11.42
CA PHE A 46 -8.99 -4.98 -10.29
C PHE A 46 -10.44 -5.38 -10.01
N ALA A 47 -10.61 -6.47 -9.26
CA ALA A 47 -11.89 -6.99 -8.80
C ALA A 47 -12.08 -6.75 -7.29
N ILE A 48 -13.33 -6.44 -6.90
CA ILE A 48 -13.67 -6.11 -5.51
C ILE A 48 -13.35 -7.25 -4.52
N ASP A 49 -13.32 -8.49 -4.99
CA ASP A 49 -13.05 -9.69 -4.19
C ASP A 49 -11.57 -10.10 -4.17
N GLU A 50 -10.68 -9.31 -4.77
CA GLU A 50 -9.26 -9.61 -4.82
C GLU A 50 -8.39 -8.66 -3.98
N VAL A 51 -7.22 -9.16 -3.60
CA VAL A 51 -6.13 -8.36 -3.01
C VAL A 51 -4.91 -8.54 -3.90
N SER A 52 -4.28 -7.44 -4.28
CA SER A 52 -3.02 -7.44 -5.03
C SER A 52 -1.98 -6.61 -4.31
N VAL A 53 -0.75 -7.13 -4.27
CA VAL A 53 0.40 -6.46 -3.65
C VAL A 53 1.49 -6.32 -4.69
N GLU A 54 1.75 -5.08 -5.09
CA GLU A 54 2.85 -4.76 -6.00
C GLU A 54 4.08 -4.36 -5.18
N ALA A 55 4.98 -5.33 -5.01
CA ALA A 55 6.27 -5.09 -4.40
C ALA A 55 7.19 -4.30 -5.36
N ARG A 56 8.06 -3.47 -4.78
CA ARG A 56 9.03 -2.60 -5.47
C ARG A 56 8.43 -1.42 -6.22
N SER A 57 7.20 -1.00 -5.87
CA SER A 57 6.60 0.21 -6.42
C SER A 57 7.54 1.41 -6.21
N VAL A 58 7.80 2.14 -7.30
CA VAL A 58 8.66 3.34 -7.27
C VAL A 58 7.94 4.58 -6.77
N GLN A 59 6.60 4.53 -6.69
CA GLN A 59 5.76 5.61 -6.18
C GLN A 59 5.72 5.63 -4.65
N CYS A 60 5.86 4.44 -4.04
CA CYS A 60 5.81 4.29 -2.59
C CYS A 60 7.20 4.33 -1.97
N ALA A 61 7.39 5.20 -0.98
CA ALA A 61 8.61 5.20 -0.16
C ALA A 61 8.83 3.85 0.55
N SER A 62 7.73 3.21 0.98
CA SER A 62 7.68 1.84 1.50
C SER A 62 7.94 0.74 0.46
N ARG A 63 8.00 1.09 -0.83
CA ARG A 63 8.13 0.18 -1.98
C ARG A 63 6.96 -0.77 -2.19
N LEU A 64 5.79 -0.49 -1.63
CA LEU A 64 4.65 -1.41 -1.71
C LEU A 64 3.37 -0.65 -2.02
N CYS A 65 2.79 -0.90 -3.20
CA CYS A 65 1.45 -0.45 -3.55
C CYS A 65 0.48 -1.59 -3.25
N LEU A 66 -0.47 -1.35 -2.35
CA LEU A 66 -1.49 -2.31 -1.96
C LEU A 66 -2.78 -1.96 -2.70
N VAL A 67 -3.38 -2.96 -3.33
CA VAL A 67 -4.75 -2.93 -3.85
C VAL A 67 -5.56 -3.88 -2.99
N ASN A 68 -6.45 -3.35 -2.16
CA ASN A 68 -7.19 -4.11 -1.17
C ASN A 68 -8.68 -4.04 -1.47
N HIS A 69 -9.22 -5.06 -2.15
CA HIS A 69 -10.64 -5.16 -2.47
C HIS A 69 -11.13 -3.92 -3.22
N PHE A 70 -10.55 -3.65 -4.39
CA PHE A 70 -10.84 -2.47 -5.20
C PHE A 70 -11.39 -2.91 -6.56
N GLN A 71 -12.33 -2.15 -7.11
CA GLN A 71 -12.90 -2.43 -8.42
C GLN A 71 -12.46 -1.41 -9.46
N GLY A 72 -11.93 -1.89 -10.59
CA GLY A 72 -11.58 -1.05 -11.73
C GLY A 72 -10.12 -0.60 -11.73
N ARG A 73 -9.84 0.54 -12.36
CA ARG A 73 -8.49 1.13 -12.47
C ARG A 73 -8.44 2.44 -11.69
N VAL A 74 -7.41 2.65 -10.89
CA VAL A 74 -7.14 3.91 -10.16
C VAL A 74 -7.04 5.10 -11.11
N SER A 75 -6.68 4.88 -12.38
CA SER A 75 -6.67 5.96 -13.36
C SER A 75 -7.98 6.15 -14.14
N CYS A 76 -9.03 5.37 -13.84
CA CYS A 76 -10.30 5.44 -14.54
C CYS A 76 -11.53 5.23 -13.63
N PRO A 77 -11.95 6.26 -12.88
CA PRO A 77 -13.06 6.17 -11.92
C PRO A 77 -14.38 5.73 -12.52
N LEU A 78 -14.72 6.29 -13.69
CA LEU A 78 -16.00 6.05 -14.36
C LEU A 78 -16.05 4.72 -15.12
N GLY A 79 -14.93 4.00 -15.21
CA GLY A 79 -14.78 2.84 -16.08
C GLY A 79 -14.93 3.18 -17.57
N GLN A 80 -15.04 2.14 -18.38
CA GLN A 80 -15.31 2.24 -19.83
C GLN A 80 -15.85 0.93 -20.38
N THR A 81 -16.49 0.98 -21.55
CA THR A 81 -16.62 -0.21 -22.40
C THR A 81 -15.45 -0.29 -23.38
N ALA A 82 -15.12 -1.50 -23.82
CA ALA A 82 -13.94 -1.78 -24.63
C ALA A 82 -13.93 -0.95 -25.92
N GLY A 83 -12.90 -0.12 -26.07
CA GLY A 83 -12.68 0.69 -27.26
C GLY A 83 -13.33 2.08 -27.25
N ASP A 84 -14.01 2.47 -26.17
CA ASP A 84 -14.57 3.82 -26.03
C ASP A 84 -13.49 4.91 -25.88
N GLY A 85 -12.29 4.51 -25.43
CA GLY A 85 -11.13 5.39 -25.30
C GLY A 85 -11.25 6.46 -24.19
N THR A 86 -12.20 6.29 -23.26
CA THR A 86 -12.43 7.21 -22.14
C THR A 86 -11.40 7.03 -21.03
N CYS A 87 -10.91 5.81 -20.80
CA CYS A 87 -9.75 5.56 -19.95
C CYS A 87 -8.46 5.61 -20.77
N LEU A 88 -7.44 6.27 -20.22
CA LEU A 88 -6.09 6.28 -20.77
C LEU A 88 -5.15 5.49 -19.87
N VAL A 89 -4.03 5.06 -20.46
CA VAL A 89 -2.87 4.57 -19.71
C VAL A 89 -2.26 5.75 -18.93
N PRO A 90 -2.00 5.61 -17.62
CA PRO A 90 -1.43 6.67 -16.79
C PRO A 90 -0.19 7.31 -17.40
N GLY A 91 -0.16 8.64 -17.48
CA GLY A 91 0.97 9.40 -17.99
C GLY A 91 1.16 9.35 -19.51
N THR A 92 0.22 8.79 -20.27
CA THR A 92 0.28 8.74 -21.74
C THR A 92 -1.04 9.19 -22.37
N THR A 93 -1.10 9.18 -23.71
CA THR A 93 -2.34 9.38 -24.49
C THR A 93 -2.86 8.08 -25.09
N GLU A 94 -2.32 6.93 -24.67
CA GLU A 94 -2.69 5.62 -25.18
C GLU A 94 -4.02 5.17 -24.53
N PRO A 95 -5.03 4.79 -25.32
CA PRO A 95 -6.32 4.35 -24.78
C PRO A 95 -6.23 2.94 -24.19
N VAL A 96 -6.98 2.70 -23.13
CA VAL A 96 -7.28 1.33 -22.68
C VAL A 96 -8.20 0.67 -23.70
N THR A 97 -7.93 -0.59 -24.02
CA THR A 97 -8.59 -1.32 -25.12
C THR A 97 -9.63 -2.33 -24.67
N VAL A 98 -9.77 -2.52 -23.36
CA VAL A 98 -10.67 -3.50 -22.72
C VAL A 98 -11.74 -2.82 -21.87
N ASP A 99 -12.73 -3.58 -21.45
CA ASP A 99 -13.73 -3.12 -20.48
C ASP A 99 -13.04 -2.79 -19.14
N VAL A 100 -13.43 -1.67 -18.53
CA VAL A 100 -12.99 -1.29 -17.17
C VAL A 100 -14.22 -1.04 -16.34
N LYS A 101 -14.32 -1.71 -15.19
CA LYS A 101 -15.41 -1.44 -14.25
C LYS A 101 -15.21 -0.08 -13.59
N ALA A 102 -16.31 0.64 -13.36
CA ALA A 102 -16.31 1.83 -12.54
C ALA A 102 -16.03 1.49 -11.07
N TRP A 103 -15.51 2.45 -10.31
CA TRP A 103 -15.24 2.26 -8.88
C TRP A 103 -16.52 2.02 -8.11
N ASP A 104 -16.43 1.14 -7.12
CA ASP A 104 -17.47 0.99 -6.10
C ASP A 104 -17.31 2.13 -5.08
N LEU A 105 -18.36 2.92 -4.85
CA LEU A 105 -18.32 4.06 -3.93
C LEU A 105 -18.20 3.64 -2.47
N ASP A 106 -18.48 2.38 -2.13
CA ASP A 106 -18.21 1.84 -0.81
C ASP A 106 -16.72 1.49 -0.61
N ARG A 107 -15.93 1.45 -1.70
CA ARG A 107 -14.47 1.23 -1.70
C ARG A 107 -13.73 2.07 -2.76
N PRO A 108 -13.73 3.41 -2.61
CA PRO A 108 -13.00 4.29 -3.51
C PRO A 108 -11.49 4.10 -3.40
N ALA A 109 -10.75 4.57 -4.41
CA ALA A 109 -9.32 4.31 -4.54
C ALA A 109 -8.50 4.81 -3.33
N ASP A 110 -8.82 5.96 -2.74
CA ASP A 110 -8.10 6.51 -1.56
C ASP A 110 -8.21 5.65 -0.28
N THR A 111 -9.24 4.80 -0.20
CA THR A 111 -9.47 3.86 0.91
C THR A 111 -8.99 2.44 0.64
N ALA A 112 -8.79 2.08 -0.64
CA ALA A 112 -8.55 0.71 -1.08
C ALA A 112 -7.22 0.53 -1.84
N VAL A 113 -6.65 1.60 -2.41
CA VAL A 113 -5.40 1.60 -3.16
C VAL A 113 -4.44 2.68 -2.67
N TYR A 114 -3.39 2.25 -1.99
CA TYR A 114 -2.42 3.17 -1.40
C TYR A 114 -1.10 2.45 -1.13
N CYS A 115 -0.07 3.24 -0.94
CA CYS A 115 1.20 2.80 -0.43
C CYS A 115 1.00 2.19 0.95
N SER A 116 1.31 0.90 1.10
CA SER A 116 1.21 0.20 2.37
C SER A 116 2.58 -0.34 2.74
N CYS A 117 2.65 -1.18 3.77
CA CYS A 117 3.84 -1.86 4.19
C CYS A 117 3.46 -3.20 4.81
N ARG A 118 4.33 -4.19 4.66
CA ARG A 118 4.16 -5.50 5.31
C ARG A 118 4.52 -5.35 6.78
N CYS A 119 3.65 -5.80 7.68
CA CYS A 119 3.81 -5.64 9.12
C CYS A 119 3.96 -6.97 9.87
N ASP A 120 3.54 -8.08 9.26
CA ASP A 120 3.76 -9.42 9.80
C ASP A 120 3.77 -10.47 8.68
N GLY A 121 4.30 -11.66 8.95
CA GLY A 121 4.32 -12.76 7.99
C GLY A 121 5.30 -13.88 8.35
N PRO A 122 5.23 -15.02 7.63
CA PRO A 122 6.04 -16.19 7.92
C PRO A 122 7.52 -16.05 7.48
N ASP A 123 7.86 -15.08 6.62
CA ASP A 123 9.22 -14.90 6.13
C ASP A 123 10.05 -14.06 7.11
N ALA A 124 10.93 -14.70 7.88
CA ALA A 124 11.79 -14.02 8.85
C ALA A 124 12.82 -13.06 8.22
N ASN A 125 13.05 -13.13 6.90
CA ASN A 125 13.99 -12.25 6.18
C ASN A 125 13.31 -11.09 5.45
N ALA A 126 11.97 -11.03 5.49
CA ALA A 126 11.24 -9.92 4.91
C ALA A 126 11.46 -8.63 5.70
N ARG A 127 11.25 -7.51 5.03
CA ARG A 127 11.24 -6.19 5.68
C ARG A 127 9.85 -5.92 6.20
N TYR A 128 9.73 -5.86 7.52
CA TYR A 128 8.52 -5.47 8.21
C TYR A 128 8.62 -4.03 8.73
N CYS A 129 7.48 -3.37 8.90
CA CYS A 129 7.37 -2.10 9.60
C CYS A 129 6.24 -2.13 10.64
N ASP A 130 6.29 -1.19 11.58
CA ASP A 130 5.17 -0.86 12.43
C ASP A 130 4.16 -0.02 11.64
N CYS A 131 2.86 -0.26 11.77
CA CYS A 131 1.88 0.56 11.08
C CYS A 131 1.78 1.96 11.73
N PRO A 132 1.74 3.05 10.94
CA PRO A 132 1.59 4.39 11.49
C PRO A 132 0.16 4.65 11.99
N ASP A 133 -0.05 5.80 12.63
CA ASP A 133 -1.36 6.21 13.13
C ASP A 133 -2.43 6.18 12.02
N GLY A 134 -3.61 5.64 12.36
CA GLY A 134 -4.71 5.46 11.41
C GLY A 134 -4.58 4.20 10.54
N PHE A 135 -3.63 3.31 10.84
CA PHE A 135 -3.46 2.02 10.19
C PHE A 135 -3.29 0.90 11.21
N SER A 136 -3.88 -0.26 10.89
CA SER A 136 -3.76 -1.48 11.67
C SER A 136 -3.10 -2.59 10.85
N CYS A 137 -2.29 -3.43 11.51
CA CYS A 137 -1.70 -4.60 10.88
C CYS A 137 -2.76 -5.69 10.69
N GLN A 138 -3.19 -5.93 9.45
CA GLN A 138 -4.27 -6.85 9.11
C GLN A 138 -3.77 -7.99 8.21
N PRO A 139 -4.18 -9.25 8.45
CA PRO A 139 -3.89 -10.36 7.55
C PRO A 139 -4.67 -10.17 6.24
N LEU A 140 -3.98 -10.22 5.10
CA LEU A 140 -4.63 -10.06 3.78
C LEU A 140 -4.32 -11.20 2.81
N ILE A 141 -3.14 -11.81 2.89
CA ILE A 141 -2.73 -12.87 1.97
C ILE A 141 -2.40 -14.12 2.79
N ASP A 142 -3.25 -15.13 2.67
CA ASP A 142 -3.04 -16.42 3.32
C ASP A 142 -2.12 -17.36 2.51
N ASP A 143 -1.47 -18.29 3.20
CA ASP A 143 -0.72 -19.36 2.57
C ASP A 143 -1.64 -20.52 2.16
N TYR A 144 -2.18 -20.45 0.95
CA TYR A 144 -2.95 -21.57 0.37
C TYR A 144 -2.07 -22.66 -0.26
N GLY A 145 -0.75 -22.65 -0.03
CA GLY A 145 0.17 -23.65 -0.58
C GLY A 145 0.39 -23.56 -2.10
N MET A 146 -0.06 -22.48 -2.74
CA MET A 146 0.00 -22.26 -4.18
C MET A 146 0.82 -20.99 -4.52
N GLY A 147 2.15 -21.07 -4.40
CA GLY A 147 3.09 -20.23 -5.16
C GLY A 147 3.26 -18.75 -4.79
N GLN A 148 2.39 -18.13 -4.00
CA GLN A 148 2.52 -16.72 -3.54
C GLN A 148 3.35 -16.58 -2.24
N GLN A 149 4.21 -17.56 -1.93
CA GLN A 149 4.89 -17.67 -0.63
C GLN A 149 5.71 -16.43 -0.22
N GLY A 150 6.14 -15.61 -1.18
CA GLY A 150 6.89 -14.38 -0.91
C GLY A 150 6.04 -13.22 -0.36
N LEU A 151 4.72 -13.25 -0.55
CA LEU A 151 3.80 -12.16 -0.23
C LEU A 151 2.71 -12.56 0.80
N VAL A 152 2.75 -13.79 1.32
CA VAL A 152 1.88 -14.19 2.43
C VAL A 152 2.13 -13.31 3.64
N GLY A 153 1.08 -12.80 4.28
CA GLY A 153 1.21 -12.10 5.55
C GLY A 153 0.22 -10.96 5.75
N SER A 154 0.62 -10.07 6.64
CA SER A 154 -0.19 -8.94 7.09
C SER A 154 0.40 -7.63 6.60
N TYR A 155 -0.49 -6.68 6.35
CA TYR A 155 -0.18 -5.38 5.79
C TYR A 155 -0.88 -4.28 6.57
N CYS A 156 -0.31 -3.07 6.51
CA CYS A 156 -0.91 -1.90 7.13
C CYS A 156 -2.15 -1.48 6.34
N VAL A 157 -3.32 -1.69 6.93
CA VAL A 157 -4.62 -1.35 6.35
C VAL A 157 -5.19 -0.16 7.10
N ARG A 158 -5.73 0.81 6.36
CA ARG A 158 -6.37 2.00 6.94
C ARG A 158 -7.46 1.59 7.92
N ASP A 159 -7.48 2.22 9.09
CA ASP A 159 -8.46 1.93 10.12
C ASP A 159 -9.88 2.23 9.62
N GLY A 160 -10.81 1.34 9.94
CA GLY A 160 -12.21 1.46 9.52
C GLY A 160 -12.50 1.09 8.07
N THR A 161 -11.50 0.67 7.27
CA THR A 161 -11.70 0.28 5.85
C THR A 161 -11.51 -1.23 5.59
N VAL A 162 -11.47 -2.04 6.65
CA VAL A 162 -11.42 -3.50 6.54
C VAL A 162 -12.60 -3.98 5.69
N TYR A 163 -12.31 -4.79 4.67
CA TYR A 163 -13.31 -5.26 3.74
C TYR A 163 -14.31 -6.20 4.40
N SER A 164 -15.59 -6.00 4.11
CA SER A 164 -16.65 -6.97 4.34
C SER A 164 -17.32 -7.32 3.01
N PRO A 165 -17.44 -8.61 2.65
CA PRO A 165 -18.15 -9.03 1.44
C PRO A 165 -19.62 -8.59 1.40
N THR A 166 -20.21 -8.27 2.55
CA THR A 166 -21.59 -7.79 2.64
C THR A 166 -21.73 -6.30 2.31
N GLN A 167 -20.62 -5.58 2.15
CA GLN A 167 -20.56 -4.15 1.84
C GLN A 167 -20.20 -3.88 0.37
N ALA A 168 -19.91 -4.91 -0.42
CA ALA A 168 -19.62 -4.75 -1.84
C ALA A 168 -20.91 -4.64 -2.68
N GLY A 169 -20.81 -3.97 -3.83
CA GLY A 169 -21.90 -3.86 -4.81
C GLY A 169 -22.82 -2.66 -4.57
N GLY A 170 -22.30 -1.60 -3.97
CA GLY A 170 -22.95 -0.30 -3.85
C GLY A 170 -23.06 0.44 -5.19
N PRO A 171 -23.53 1.71 -5.17
CA PRO A 171 -23.48 2.55 -6.35
C PRO A 171 -22.04 2.73 -6.82
N THR A 172 -21.86 2.88 -8.12
CA THR A 172 -20.55 3.10 -8.72
C THR A 172 -20.35 4.54 -9.16
N CYS A 173 -19.11 4.89 -9.46
CA CYS A 173 -18.81 6.17 -10.09
C CYS A 173 -19.47 6.36 -11.47
N ALA A 174 -19.86 5.29 -12.17
CA ALA A 174 -20.68 5.42 -13.36
C ALA A 174 -22.13 5.84 -13.04
N ASP A 175 -22.65 5.45 -11.87
CA ASP A 175 -24.00 5.82 -11.40
C ASP A 175 -24.02 7.24 -10.82
N MET A 176 -22.92 7.67 -10.19
CA MET A 176 -22.78 8.98 -9.54
C MET A 176 -21.45 9.66 -9.92
N PRO A 177 -21.31 10.15 -11.16
CA PRO A 177 -20.03 10.68 -11.67
C PRO A 177 -19.55 11.96 -10.97
N ASP A 178 -20.45 12.70 -10.33
CA ASP A 178 -20.12 13.94 -9.60
C ASP A 178 -19.81 13.68 -8.10
N ASP A 179 -19.80 12.42 -7.64
CA ASP A 179 -19.41 12.10 -6.28
C ASP A 179 -17.92 12.44 -6.05
N PRO A 180 -17.55 13.12 -4.96
CA PRO A 180 -16.16 13.50 -4.70
C PRO A 180 -15.20 12.29 -4.60
N ALA A 181 -15.71 11.10 -4.26
CA ALA A 181 -14.91 9.88 -4.22
C ALA A 181 -14.52 9.35 -5.61
N CYS A 182 -15.14 9.88 -6.67
CA CYS A 182 -14.80 9.57 -8.07
C CYS A 182 -13.71 10.47 -8.65
N ALA A 183 -13.12 11.36 -7.83
CA ALA A 183 -11.97 12.14 -8.25
C ALA A 183 -10.69 11.26 -8.21
N PRO A 184 -9.95 11.15 -9.33
CA PRO A 184 -8.68 10.43 -9.38
C PRO A 184 -7.52 11.21 -8.75
#